data_AF-A0A3M6UEB5-F1
#
_entry.id   AF-A0A3M6UEB5-F1
#
_cell.length_a   1.000
_cell.length_b   1.000
_cell.length_c   1.000
_cell.angle_alpha   90.00
_cell.angle_beta   90.00
_cell.angle_gamma   90.00
#
_symmetry.space_group_name_H-M   'P 1'
#
loop_
_entity.id
_entity.type
_entity.pdbx_description
1 polymer ?
#
loop_
_entity_poly.entity_id
_entity_poly.type
_entity_poly.pdbx_seq_one_letter_code
_entity_poly.pdbx_strand_id
1 'polypeptide(L)'
;MMRNMWSVVKEKEHFEENHVEINCVQCGQKTTRSEEGNHLAYECRKQPITCHYCELRLPRERMSEHQEFCGTRTEFCHKCSRYVLVRDFMDHDSACDGGINNRQHDLPVSLPCEFCGSLIQQDEFDAHQRECQRGRRVLNCSNALSVILFSTHT
;
A
#
# COMPACT_ATOMS: atom_id res chain seq x y z
N MET A 1 -48.23 47.32 -4.65
CA MET A 1 -46.98 46.55 -4.45
C MET A 1 -47.39 45.15 -4.03
N MET A 2 -46.98 44.15 -4.80
CA MET A 2 -47.62 42.83 -4.86
C MET A 2 -47.66 42.12 -3.50
N ARG A 3 -48.86 41.70 -3.10
CA ARG A 3 -49.06 40.71 -2.02
C ARG A 3 -48.40 39.43 -2.52
N ASN A 4 -47.38 38.95 -1.82
CA ASN A 4 -46.80 37.63 -2.03
C ASN A 4 -47.85 36.59 -1.61
N MET A 5 -48.76 36.32 -2.54
CA MET A 5 -49.80 35.30 -2.45
C MET A 5 -49.16 33.97 -2.84
N TRP A 6 -48.24 33.49 -2.00
CA TRP A 6 -47.87 32.09 -2.05
C TRP A 6 -49.02 31.34 -1.36
N SER A 7 -49.92 30.78 -2.17
CA SER A 7 -51.09 30.04 -1.71
C SER A 7 -50.69 28.92 -0.74
N VAL A 8 -51.36 28.83 0.42
CA VAL A 8 -51.19 27.77 1.45
C VAL A 8 -51.20 26.35 0.87
N VAL A 9 -51.86 26.12 -0.27
CA VAL A 9 -51.85 24.86 -1.02
C VAL A 9 -50.44 24.50 -1.52
N LYS A 10 -49.69 25.48 -2.06
CA LYS A 10 -48.32 25.26 -2.54
C LYS A 10 -47.33 25.01 -1.39
N GLU A 11 -47.60 25.48 -0.18
CA GLU A 11 -46.74 25.25 0.99
C GLU A 11 -46.86 23.79 1.46
N LYS A 12 -48.08 23.25 1.47
CA LYS A 12 -48.32 21.84 1.79
C LYS A 12 -47.75 20.89 0.75
N GLU A 13 -47.95 21.17 -0.54
CA GLU A 13 -47.35 20.38 -1.64
C GLU A 13 -45.82 20.41 -1.59
N HIS A 14 -45.22 21.60 -1.37
CA HIS A 14 -43.77 21.72 -1.19
C HIS A 14 -43.25 20.89 -0.02
N PHE A 15 -43.96 20.93 1.11
CA PHE A 15 -43.59 20.16 2.31
C PHE A 15 -43.69 18.65 2.09
N GLU A 16 -44.78 18.16 1.49
CA GLU A 16 -44.98 16.73 1.19
C GLU A 16 -43.97 16.20 0.16
N GLU A 17 -43.53 17.03 -0.78
CA GLU A 17 -42.53 16.65 -1.78
C GLU A 17 -41.09 16.68 -1.25
N ASN A 18 -40.72 17.67 -0.43
CA ASN A 18 -39.32 17.96 -0.11
C ASN A 18 -38.93 17.68 1.35
N HIS A 19 -39.87 17.85 2.28
CA HIS A 19 -39.61 17.77 3.72
C HIS A 19 -40.25 16.54 4.38
N VAL A 20 -40.89 15.68 3.58
CA VAL A 20 -41.35 14.37 4.07
C VAL A 20 -40.18 13.58 4.66
N GLU A 21 -40.40 13.07 5.86
CA GLU A 21 -39.45 12.22 6.56
C GLU A 21 -39.36 10.87 5.85
N ILE A 22 -38.16 10.49 5.48
CA ILE A 22 -37.82 9.21 4.85
C ILE A 22 -36.72 8.53 5.66
N ASN A 23 -36.58 7.22 5.48
CA ASN A 23 -35.48 6.46 6.07
C ASN A 23 -34.39 6.27 5.03
N CYS A 24 -33.14 6.63 5.38
CA CYS A 24 -31.98 6.38 4.54
C CYS A 24 -31.83 4.87 4.27
N VAL A 25 -31.70 4.50 3.00
CA VAL A 25 -31.59 3.09 2.58
C VAL A 25 -30.31 2.40 3.06
N GLN A 26 -29.25 3.17 3.34
CA GLN A 26 -27.96 2.62 3.76
C GLN A 26 -27.88 2.43 5.28
N CYS A 27 -28.34 3.41 6.07
CA CYS A 27 -28.17 3.40 7.53
C CYS A 27 -29.48 3.27 8.33
N GLY A 28 -30.64 3.47 7.70
CA GLY A 28 -31.94 3.45 8.36
C GLY A 28 -32.26 4.70 9.19
N GLN A 29 -31.37 5.71 9.23
CA GLN A 29 -31.64 6.96 9.92
C GLN A 29 -32.71 7.76 9.19
N LYS A 30 -33.51 8.49 9.98
CA LYS A 30 -34.52 9.42 9.46
C LYS A 30 -33.84 10.66 8.90
N THR A 31 -34.26 11.08 7.71
CA THR A 31 -33.84 12.31 7.03
C THR A 31 -35.01 12.85 6.20
N THR A 32 -34.90 14.04 5.63
CA THR A 32 -35.92 14.55 4.70
C THR A 32 -35.54 14.23 3.25
N ARG A 33 -36.54 14.20 2.36
CA ARG A 33 -36.27 13.93 0.94
C ARG A 33 -35.28 14.91 0.31
N SER A 34 -35.36 16.18 0.66
CA SER A 34 -34.46 17.22 0.16
C SER A 34 -33.04 17.11 0.74
N GLU A 35 -32.90 16.57 1.96
CA GLU A 35 -31.61 16.43 2.63
C GLU A 35 -30.93 15.07 2.38
N GLU A 36 -31.63 14.08 1.81
CA GLU A 36 -31.10 12.74 1.56
C GLU A 36 -29.75 12.77 0.80
N GLY A 37 -29.66 13.60 -0.23
CA GLY A 37 -28.42 13.76 -1.00
C GLY A 37 -27.25 14.25 -0.15
N ASN A 38 -27.49 15.24 0.71
CA ASN A 38 -26.47 15.77 1.63
C ASN A 38 -26.10 14.73 2.70
N HIS A 39 -27.11 14.03 3.23
CA HIS A 39 -26.91 12.94 4.17
C HIS A 39 -26.00 11.86 3.58
N LEU A 40 -26.31 11.34 2.39
CA LEU A 40 -25.48 10.32 1.73
C LEU A 40 -24.07 10.84 1.40
N ALA A 41 -23.96 12.10 0.98
CA ALA A 41 -22.68 12.69 0.59
C ALA A 41 -21.73 12.95 1.76
N TYR A 42 -22.23 13.30 2.96
CA TYR A 42 -21.39 13.81 4.04
C TYR A 42 -21.58 13.14 5.41
N GLU A 43 -22.78 12.66 5.72
CA GLU A 43 -23.16 12.28 7.09
C GLU A 43 -23.34 10.78 7.27
N CYS A 44 -23.79 10.08 6.22
CA CYS A 44 -24.17 8.69 6.30
C CYS A 44 -22.96 7.79 6.57
N ARG A 45 -22.88 7.27 7.80
CA ARG A 45 -21.80 6.39 8.27
C ARG A 45 -21.68 5.09 7.49
N LYS A 46 -22.81 4.57 7.00
CA LYS A 46 -22.88 3.32 6.24
C LYS A 46 -22.73 3.52 4.73
N GLN A 47 -22.71 4.78 4.24
CA GLN A 47 -22.50 5.05 2.82
C GLN A 47 -21.14 4.48 2.38
N PRO A 48 -21.10 3.60 1.36
CA PRO A 48 -19.86 3.15 0.77
C PRO A 48 -19.15 4.32 0.07
N ILE A 49 -17.91 4.58 0.48
CA ILE A 49 -17.00 5.54 -0.16
C ILE A 49 -15.77 4.81 -0.67
N THR A 50 -15.07 5.42 -1.63
CA THR A 50 -13.90 4.82 -2.29
C THR A 50 -12.62 5.28 -1.59
N CYS A 51 -11.72 4.35 -1.27
CA CYS A 51 -10.37 4.66 -0.80
C CYS A 51 -9.55 5.27 -1.95
N HIS A 52 -8.94 6.44 -1.74
CA HIS A 52 -8.13 7.09 -2.77
C HIS A 52 -6.73 6.46 -2.95
N TYR A 53 -6.35 5.50 -2.11
CA TYR A 53 -5.07 4.78 -2.22
C TYR A 53 -5.18 3.47 -3.00
N CYS A 54 -6.30 2.75 -2.87
CA CYS A 54 -6.45 1.40 -3.46
C CYS A 54 -7.80 1.15 -4.12
N GLU A 55 -8.63 2.19 -4.27
CA GLU A 55 -9.95 2.13 -4.91
C GLU A 55 -10.98 1.20 -4.25
N LEU A 56 -10.64 0.59 -3.11
CA LEU A 56 -11.55 -0.26 -2.35
C LEU A 56 -12.73 0.56 -1.82
N ARG A 57 -13.94 0.02 -2.00
CA ARG A 57 -15.17 0.62 -1.46
C ARG A 57 -15.52 0.05 -0.10
N LEU A 58 -15.58 0.92 0.91
CA LEU A 58 -15.93 0.56 2.29
C LEU A 58 -16.92 1.58 2.88
N PRO A 59 -17.72 1.18 3.89
CA PRO A 59 -18.54 2.13 4.65
C PRO A 59 -17.69 3.27 5.23
N ARG A 60 -18.22 4.50 5.20
CA ARG A 60 -17.54 5.71 5.72
C ARG A 60 -16.96 5.53 7.12
N GLU A 61 -17.68 4.85 8.01
CA GLU A 61 -17.24 4.59 9.39
C GLU A 61 -15.96 3.77 9.51
N ARG A 62 -15.61 2.96 8.48
CA ARG A 62 -14.39 2.13 8.46
C ARG A 62 -13.28 2.73 7.59
N MET A 63 -13.58 3.79 6.83
CA MET A 63 -12.64 4.30 5.83
C MET A 63 -11.41 4.94 6.48
N SER A 64 -11.56 5.64 7.59
CA SER A 64 -10.44 6.30 8.28
C SER A 64 -9.38 5.29 8.73
N GLU A 65 -9.79 4.25 9.47
CA GLU A 65 -8.90 3.17 9.93
C GLU A 65 -8.26 2.46 8.74
N HIS A 66 -9.04 2.18 7.69
CA HIS A 66 -8.51 1.59 6.46
C HIS A 66 -7.45 2.50 5.81
N GLN A 67 -7.65 3.81 5.72
CA GLN A 67 -6.70 4.73 5.09
C GLN A 67 -5.41 4.87 5.89
N GLU A 68 -5.47 4.84 7.22
CA GLU A 68 -4.28 4.84 8.08
C GLU A 68 -3.37 3.65 7.76
N PHE A 69 -3.94 2.45 7.63
CA PHE A 69 -3.19 1.26 7.25
C PHE A 69 -2.85 1.22 5.75
N CYS A 70 -3.80 1.53 4.88
CA CYS A 70 -3.59 1.46 3.44
C CYS A 70 -2.52 2.45 2.99
N GLY A 71 -2.41 3.61 3.64
CA GLY A 71 -1.37 4.61 3.37
C GLY A 71 0.03 4.20 3.84
N THR A 72 0.18 3.26 4.78
CA THR A 72 1.50 2.76 5.23
C THR A 72 2.04 1.64 4.35
N ARG A 73 1.22 1.08 3.45
CA ARG A 73 1.71 0.19 2.40
C ARG A 73 2.75 0.92 1.56
N THR A 74 3.68 0.16 1.00
CA THR A 74 4.66 0.69 0.05
C THR A 74 4.37 0.20 -1.36
N GLU A 75 4.67 1.04 -2.34
CA GLU A 75 4.63 0.73 -3.77
C GLU A 75 6.01 0.99 -4.37
N PHE A 76 6.33 0.24 -5.42
CA PHE A 76 7.65 0.32 -6.05
C PHE A 76 7.71 1.46 -7.06
N CYS A 77 8.61 2.42 -6.84
CA CYS A 77 8.88 3.46 -7.81
C CYS A 77 9.88 2.98 -8.86
N HIS A 78 9.43 2.84 -10.11
CA HIS A 78 10.28 2.39 -11.22
C HIS A 78 11.34 3.41 -11.66
N LYS A 79 11.21 4.70 -11.30
CA LYS A 79 12.17 5.75 -11.65
C LYS A 79 13.45 5.67 -10.81
N CYS A 80 13.31 5.42 -9.50
CA CYS A 80 14.43 5.43 -8.55
C CYS A 80 14.69 4.08 -7.88
N SER A 81 13.91 3.06 -8.22
CA SER A 81 13.95 1.70 -7.66
C SER A 81 13.80 1.66 -6.13
N ARG A 82 12.98 2.55 -5.56
CA ARG A 82 12.68 2.61 -4.12
C ARG A 82 11.24 2.20 -3.85
N TYR A 83 11.04 1.54 -2.71
CA TYR A 83 9.72 1.39 -2.12
C TYR A 83 9.34 2.70 -1.41
N VAL A 84 8.20 3.24 -1.80
CA VAL A 84 7.68 4.53 -1.30
C VAL A 84 6.30 4.27 -0.72
N LEU A 85 5.98 4.91 0.39
CA LEU A 85 4.67 4.77 1.01
C LEU A 85 3.58 5.27 0.05
N VAL A 86 2.45 4.57 -0.04
CA VAL A 86 1.35 4.93 -0.96
C VAL A 86 0.90 6.37 -0.72
N ARG A 87 0.83 6.80 0.55
CA ARG A 87 0.45 8.18 0.90
C ARG A 87 1.42 9.25 0.40
N ASP A 88 2.69 8.90 0.23
CA ASP A 88 3.75 9.81 -0.20
C ASP A 88 4.04 9.66 -1.71
N PHE A 89 3.36 8.75 -2.40
CA PHE A 89 3.71 8.36 -3.77
C PHE A 89 3.48 9.48 -4.79
N MET A 90 2.41 10.28 -4.65
CA MET A 90 2.19 11.43 -5.55
C MET A 90 3.29 12.49 -5.39
N ASP A 91 3.60 12.87 -4.15
CA ASP A 91 4.64 13.85 -3.87
C ASP A 91 6.00 13.35 -4.35
N HIS A 92 6.30 12.07 -4.07
CA HIS A 92 7.47 11.40 -4.57
C HIS A 92 7.53 11.41 -6.10
N ASP A 93 6.46 11.04 -6.81
CA ASP A 93 6.47 10.94 -8.27
C ASP A 93 6.79 12.28 -8.95
N SER A 94 6.29 13.37 -8.35
CA SER A 94 6.53 14.75 -8.82
C SER A 94 7.95 15.24 -8.57
N ALA A 95 8.59 14.82 -7.47
CA ALA A 95 9.92 15.25 -7.05
C ALA A 95 10.99 14.17 -7.25
N CYS A 96 10.66 13.05 -7.92
CA CYS A 96 11.54 11.92 -8.07
C CYS A 96 12.75 12.30 -8.92
N ASP A 97 13.94 12.20 -8.33
CA ASP A 97 15.22 12.50 -8.96
C ASP A 97 15.75 11.36 -9.85
N GLY A 98 15.02 10.24 -9.94
CA GLY A 98 15.47 9.05 -10.65
C GLY A 98 16.74 8.42 -10.07
N GLY A 99 17.16 8.86 -8.87
CA GLY A 99 18.37 8.37 -8.23
C GLY A 99 18.17 6.90 -7.86
N ILE A 100 18.86 6.00 -8.57
CA ILE A 100 18.93 4.58 -8.19
C ILE A 100 19.45 4.49 -6.75
N ASN A 101 18.62 3.97 -5.85
CA ASN A 101 19.07 3.67 -4.51
C ASN A 101 20.02 2.47 -4.60
N ASN A 102 21.33 2.73 -4.63
CA ASN A 102 22.34 1.67 -4.58
C ASN A 102 22.44 0.99 -3.20
N ARG A 103 21.32 0.90 -2.46
CA ARG A 103 21.24 0.23 -1.16
C ARG A 103 20.49 -1.09 -1.20
N GLN A 104 20.07 -1.54 -2.38
CA GLN A 104 19.41 -2.83 -2.53
C GLN A 104 20.03 -3.74 -3.60
N HIS A 105 21.19 -3.39 -4.18
CA HIS A 105 21.86 -4.24 -5.16
C HIS A 105 23.30 -4.66 -4.84
N ASP A 106 23.89 -4.25 -3.71
CA ASP A 106 25.32 -4.52 -3.42
C ASP A 106 25.59 -4.97 -1.97
N LEU A 107 24.69 -5.73 -1.32
CA LEU A 107 25.17 -6.60 -0.25
C LEU A 107 25.45 -7.97 -0.85
N PRO A 108 26.73 -8.42 -0.90
CA PRO A 108 27.02 -9.80 -1.27
C PRO A 108 26.33 -10.72 -0.26
N VAL A 109 25.17 -11.26 -0.66
CA VAL A 109 24.43 -12.23 0.13
C VAL A 109 25.12 -13.56 -0.06
N SER A 110 25.83 -14.02 0.96
CA SER A 110 26.43 -15.35 0.97
C SER A 110 25.51 -16.34 1.67
N LEU A 111 25.20 -17.44 0.98
CA LEU A 111 24.34 -18.52 1.47
C LEU A 111 25.19 -19.75 1.82
N PRO A 112 24.89 -20.46 2.92
CA PRO A 112 25.60 -21.69 3.26
C PRO A 112 25.21 -22.81 2.30
N CYS A 113 26.19 -23.47 1.68
CA CYS A 113 25.97 -24.67 0.87
C CYS A 113 25.46 -25.82 1.73
N GLU A 114 24.40 -26.50 1.29
CA GLU A 114 23.77 -27.60 2.02
C GLU A 114 24.65 -28.88 2.12
N PHE A 115 25.70 -28.99 1.30
CA PHE A 115 26.57 -30.17 1.25
C PHE A 115 27.91 -30.00 1.98
N CYS A 116 28.44 -28.78 2.06
CA CYS A 116 29.75 -28.50 2.69
C CYS A 116 29.71 -27.42 3.78
N GLY A 117 28.61 -26.66 3.89
CA GLY A 117 28.46 -25.58 4.86
C GLY A 117 29.26 -24.30 4.56
N SER A 118 30.01 -24.26 3.46
CA SER A 118 30.74 -23.05 3.04
C SER A 118 29.77 -21.94 2.62
N LEU A 119 30.11 -20.70 2.95
CA LEU A 119 29.35 -19.52 2.52
C LEU A 119 29.71 -19.18 1.07
N ILE A 120 28.74 -19.27 0.19
CA ILE A 120 28.89 -19.04 -1.27
C ILE A 120 28.07 -17.83 -1.66
N GLN A 121 28.60 -16.97 -2.53
CA GLN A 121 27.86 -15.82 -3.05
C GLN A 121 26.64 -16.25 -3.85
N GLN A 122 25.57 -15.46 -3.79
CA GLN A 122 24.27 -15.79 -4.41
C GLN A 122 24.35 -16.06 -5.92
N ASP A 123 25.25 -15.38 -6.64
CA ASP A 123 25.50 -15.55 -8.07
C ASP A 123 26.24 -16.86 -8.41
N GLU A 124 27.04 -17.38 -7.48
CA GLU A 124 27.80 -18.62 -7.64
C GLU A 124 27.16 -19.84 -6.96
N PHE A 125 26.13 -19.63 -6.13
CA PHE A 125 25.50 -20.65 -5.28
C PHE A 125 25.02 -21.87 -6.08
N ASP A 126 24.31 -21.65 -7.19
CA ASP A 126 23.76 -22.73 -8.02
C ASP A 126 24.83 -23.54 -8.76
N ALA A 127 25.92 -22.89 -9.16
CA ALA A 127 27.05 -23.57 -9.80
C ALA A 127 27.78 -24.42 -8.77
N HIS A 128 28.12 -23.83 -7.62
CA HIS A 128 28.76 -24.52 -6.51
C HIS A 128 27.94 -25.70 -6.01
N GLN A 129 26.65 -25.54 -5.71
CA GLN A 129 25.83 -26.60 -5.12
C GLN A 129 25.73 -27.82 -6.05
N ARG A 130 25.65 -27.61 -7.37
CA ARG A 130 25.63 -28.67 -8.38
C ARG A 130 26.96 -29.43 -8.46
N GLU A 131 28.09 -28.75 -8.31
CA GLU A 131 29.41 -29.36 -8.31
C GLU A 131 29.70 -30.07 -6.97
N CYS A 132 29.36 -29.42 -5.86
CA CYS A 132 29.50 -29.94 -4.51
C CYS A 132 28.64 -31.20 -4.28
N GLN A 133 27.44 -31.24 -4.83
CA GLN A 133 26.59 -32.44 -4.86
C GLN A 133 27.26 -33.62 -5.59
N ARG A 134 28.06 -33.34 -6.63
CA ARG A 134 28.71 -34.36 -7.48
C ARG A 134 30.09 -34.79 -6.97
N GLY A 135 30.73 -34.02 -6.08
CA GLY A 135 32.09 -34.25 -5.60
C GLY A 135 32.19 -34.39 -4.08
N ARG A 136 32.32 -35.61 -3.57
CA ARG A 136 32.80 -35.83 -2.19
C ARG A 136 34.26 -35.39 -2.08
N ARG A 137 34.53 -34.18 -1.55
CA ARG A 137 35.73 -33.83 -0.76
C ARG A 137 35.62 -32.39 -0.23
N VAL A 138 35.50 -32.29 1.09
CA VAL A 138 35.29 -31.09 1.94
C VAL A 138 36.51 -30.14 1.99
N LEU A 139 37.52 -30.29 1.12
CA LEU A 139 38.82 -29.61 1.29
C LEU A 139 39.09 -28.43 0.35
N ASN A 140 38.30 -28.20 -0.71
CA ASN A 140 38.58 -27.16 -1.71
C ASN A 140 37.44 -26.14 -1.93
N CYS A 141 36.44 -26.07 -1.05
CA CYS A 141 35.36 -25.08 -1.18
C CYS A 141 35.76 -23.67 -0.72
N SER A 142 36.97 -23.50 -0.16
CA SER A 142 37.53 -22.19 0.20
C SER A 142 38.25 -21.57 -0.99
N ASN A 143 37.51 -21.02 -1.94
CA ASN A 143 38.07 -19.99 -2.83
C ASN A 143 37.20 -18.74 -2.75
N ALA A 144 37.31 -18.05 -1.61
CA ALA A 144 37.09 -16.63 -1.54
C ALA A 144 38.25 -16.01 -0.73
N LEU A 145 39.13 -15.33 -1.45
CA LEU A 145 40.09 -14.35 -0.96
C LEU A 145 41.31 -14.90 -0.17
N SER A 146 42.40 -15.10 -0.92
CA SER A 146 43.76 -15.09 -0.41
C SER A 146 44.10 -13.72 0.19
N VAL A 147 43.92 -13.57 1.50
CA VAL A 147 44.61 -12.53 2.28
C VAL A 147 44.84 -12.97 3.73
N ILE A 148 46.05 -12.69 4.20
CA ILE A 148 46.60 -12.70 5.58
C ILE A 148 47.42 -13.93 5.99
N LEU A 149 48.74 -13.68 5.98
CA LEU A 149 49.86 -14.36 6.64
C LEU A 149 49.55 -14.78 8.08
N PHE A 150 50.00 -15.97 8.50
CA PHE A 150 50.73 -16.14 9.76
C PHE A 150 51.72 -17.31 9.69
N SER A 151 52.94 -17.00 10.12
CA SER A 151 54.11 -17.86 10.26
C SER A 151 53.89 -19.06 11.19
N THR A 152 54.57 -20.18 10.92
CA THR A 152 55.54 -20.86 11.81
C THR A 152 55.78 -22.30 11.31
N HIS A 153 57.02 -22.61 10.90
CA HIS A 153 57.87 -23.65 11.52
C HIS A 153 59.10 -23.96 10.65
N THR A 154 60.28 -23.58 11.13
CA THR A 154 61.39 -24.50 11.44
C THR A 154 62.19 -23.88 12.56
#